data_AF-A0AB94IV37-F1
#
_entry.id   AF-A0AB94IV37-F1
#
_cell.length_a   1.000
_cell.length_b   1.000
_cell.length_c   1.000
_cell.angle_alpha   90.00
_cell.angle_beta   90.00
_cell.angle_gamma   90.00
#
_symmetry.space_group_name_H-M   'P 1'
#
loop_
_entity.id
_entity.type
_entity.pdbx_description
1 polymer ?
#
loop_
_entity_poly.entity_id
_entity_poly.type
_entity_poly.pdbx_seq_one_letter_code
_entity_poly.pdbx_strand_id
1 'polypeptide(L)'
;MSVDFCDARQGGGAYGKTPATRPFYGSWPFAGLLLTWERRLKDLSHLLKCCIDTYFDPELFRLNLNQFLQTARTVTFIIQKNKNQIIGYDIWYNNNVIEKWKNDPLMAWAKNSRNTIEKQGDLEMYSEAKATLISSYIEENDIEFITNESMLNIGIKKLVRLAQKKLPSYLTESSIIKSERRLVANTLKDYELLHALAIIYGRMYNCCNSL
;
A
#
# COMPACT_ATOMS: atom_id res chain seq x y z
N MET A 1 -0.50 9.14 -39.52
CA MET A 1 -0.24 10.57 -39.27
C MET A 1 -0.07 10.75 -37.78
N SER A 2 1.18 10.91 -37.32
CA SER A 2 1.52 11.49 -36.03
C SER A 2 1.55 13.01 -36.20
N VAL A 3 1.15 13.78 -35.18
CA VAL A 3 1.87 15.00 -34.82
C VAL A 3 1.88 15.19 -33.31
N ASP A 4 3.10 15.35 -32.80
CA ASP A 4 3.52 15.68 -31.46
C ASP A 4 3.15 17.11 -31.01
N PHE A 5 3.22 17.38 -29.70
CA PHE A 5 3.65 18.70 -29.20
C PHE A 5 4.20 18.63 -27.77
N CYS A 6 5.52 18.49 -27.63
CA CYS A 6 6.34 19.40 -26.81
C CYS A 6 7.83 19.07 -26.99
N ASP A 7 8.46 19.88 -27.84
CA ASP A 7 9.89 20.01 -28.07
C ASP A 7 10.43 21.16 -27.21
N ALA A 8 11.57 20.96 -26.53
CA ALA A 8 12.49 22.01 -26.10
C ALA A 8 13.84 21.41 -25.65
N ARG A 9 14.70 21.11 -26.64
CA ARG A 9 16.14 21.47 -26.81
C ARG A 9 17.00 21.70 -25.53
N GLN A 10 18.28 21.32 -25.41
CA GLN A 10 19.35 21.15 -26.40
C GLN A 10 20.63 20.56 -25.75
N GLY A 11 21.43 19.82 -26.53
CA GLY A 11 22.83 19.42 -26.27
C GLY A 11 22.99 17.90 -26.17
N GLY A 12 23.47 17.12 -27.15
CA GLY A 12 24.34 17.38 -28.29
C GLY A 12 25.63 16.56 -28.12
N GLY A 13 25.77 15.38 -28.76
CA GLY A 13 27.03 14.62 -28.77
C GLY A 13 26.97 13.12 -29.13
N ALA A 14 26.95 12.81 -30.43
CA ALA A 14 27.79 11.83 -31.16
C ALA A 14 28.15 10.40 -30.63
N TYR A 15 27.73 9.42 -31.44
CA TYR A 15 28.42 8.21 -31.97
C TYR A 15 28.94 7.06 -31.08
N GLY A 16 28.48 5.84 -31.40
CA GLY A 16 29.29 4.61 -31.32
C GLY A 16 28.59 3.41 -30.68
N LYS A 17 28.32 2.37 -31.46
CA LYS A 17 28.04 1.03 -30.91
C LYS A 17 29.33 0.49 -30.31
N THR A 18 29.45 0.50 -28.99
CA THR A 18 30.54 -0.16 -28.26
C THR A 18 30.17 -1.63 -27.99
N PRO A 19 31.11 -2.58 -28.13
CA PRO A 19 30.85 -4.00 -27.93
C PRO A 19 30.68 -4.32 -26.44
N ALA A 20 30.03 -5.45 -26.16
CA ALA A 20 29.70 -5.92 -24.82
C ALA A 20 30.90 -5.92 -23.85
N THR A 21 30.99 -4.88 -23.01
CA THR A 21 31.86 -4.85 -21.85
C THR A 21 31.21 -5.68 -20.75
N ARG A 22 31.91 -6.77 -20.39
CA ARG A 22 31.59 -7.64 -19.24
C ARG A 22 31.48 -6.78 -17.97
N PRO A 23 30.49 -6.98 -17.08
CA PRO A 23 30.44 -6.23 -15.85
C PRO A 23 31.63 -6.61 -14.97
N PHE A 24 32.38 -5.57 -14.61
CA PHE A 24 33.47 -5.54 -13.64
C PHE A 24 33.02 -6.22 -12.33
N TYR A 25 33.65 -7.34 -11.97
CA TYR A 25 33.62 -7.85 -10.59
C TYR A 25 34.57 -6.98 -9.76
N GLY A 26 34.08 -5.82 -9.34
CA GLY A 26 34.74 -4.95 -8.38
C GLY A 26 34.35 -5.35 -6.96
N SER A 27 35.31 -5.96 -6.26
CA SER A 27 35.30 -6.22 -4.82
C SER A 27 34.99 -4.96 -4.01
N TRP A 28 33.88 -4.98 -3.25
CA TRP A 28 33.63 -4.04 -2.16
C TRP A 28 33.82 -4.79 -0.83
N PRO A 29 34.82 -4.43 -0.01
CA PRO A 29 35.05 -5.08 1.27
C PRO A 29 34.17 -4.45 2.36
N PHE A 30 33.46 -5.29 3.11
CA PHE A 30 33.12 -5.09 4.53
C PHE A 30 32.39 -3.79 4.95
N ALA A 31 31.26 -3.48 4.31
CA ALA A 31 30.23 -2.64 4.94
C ALA A 31 28.85 -3.35 4.87
N GLY A 32 28.50 -4.03 5.96
CA GLY A 32 27.17 -4.47 6.35
C GLY A 32 26.15 -4.73 5.23
N LEU A 33 26.28 -5.88 4.56
CA LEU A 33 25.26 -6.43 3.69
C LEU A 33 24.05 -6.83 4.55
N LEU A 34 23.21 -5.86 4.93
CA LEU A 34 21.79 -6.17 5.05
C LEU A 34 21.43 -6.81 3.71
N LEU A 35 20.97 -8.07 3.72
CA LEU A 35 20.60 -8.77 2.50
C LEU A 35 19.66 -7.84 1.73
N THR A 36 19.83 -7.72 0.42
CA THR A 36 19.20 -6.63 -0.36
C THR A 36 17.66 -6.62 -0.23
N TRP A 37 17.08 -7.77 0.15
CA TRP A 37 15.66 -7.94 0.45
C TRP A 37 15.25 -7.45 1.85
N GLU A 38 16.10 -7.51 2.88
CA GLU A 38 15.82 -7.03 4.23
C GLU A 38 15.56 -5.52 4.24
N ARG A 39 16.35 -4.77 3.45
CA ARG A 39 16.12 -3.33 3.26
C ARG A 39 14.75 -3.08 2.63
N ARG A 40 14.35 -3.88 1.64
CA ARG A 40 13.00 -3.78 1.04
C ARG A 40 11.89 -4.19 1.98
N LEU A 41 12.13 -5.16 2.86
CA LEU A 41 11.20 -5.53 3.92
C LEU A 41 11.02 -4.38 4.93
N LYS A 42 12.11 -3.67 5.26
CA LYS A 42 12.04 -2.44 6.06
C LYS A 42 11.27 -1.33 5.34
N ASP A 43 11.51 -1.11 4.05
CA ASP A 43 10.73 -0.16 3.24
C ASP A 43 9.23 -0.52 3.28
N LEU A 44 8.91 -1.80 3.16
CA LEU A 44 7.53 -2.30 3.23
C LEU A 44 6.87 -2.01 4.58
N SER A 45 7.62 -2.16 5.68
CA SER A 45 7.12 -1.83 7.03
C SER A 45 6.83 -0.34 7.18
N HIS A 46 7.67 0.52 6.58
CA HIS A 46 7.46 1.95 6.57
C HIS A 46 6.22 2.33 5.74
N LEU A 47 6.03 1.70 4.58
CA LEU A 47 4.84 1.92 3.76
C LEU A 47 3.55 1.49 4.46
N LEU A 48 3.58 0.39 5.22
CA LEU A 48 2.45 0.00 6.07
C LEU A 48 2.14 1.11 7.09
N LYS A 49 3.16 1.65 7.75
CA LYS A 49 3.00 2.76 8.69
C LYS A 49 2.42 4.00 8.00
N CYS A 50 2.89 4.34 6.81
CA CYS A 50 2.31 5.43 6.02
C CYS A 50 0.83 5.17 5.69
N CYS A 51 0.44 3.94 5.34
CA CYS A 51 -0.97 3.59 5.13
C CYS A 51 -1.82 3.80 6.39
N ILE A 52 -1.29 3.45 7.58
CA ILE A 52 -1.96 3.70 8.87
C ILE A 52 -2.14 5.21 9.07
N ASP A 53 -1.07 5.98 8.89
CA ASP A 53 -1.07 7.42 9.19
C ASP A 53 -1.94 8.22 8.21
N THR A 54 -2.06 7.75 6.96
CA THR A 54 -2.90 8.38 5.94
C THR A 54 -4.26 7.74 5.77
N TYR A 55 -4.70 6.86 6.67
CA TYR A 55 -5.94 6.08 6.51
C TYR A 55 -7.19 6.94 6.24
N PHE A 56 -7.26 8.11 6.87
CA PHE A 56 -8.38 9.05 6.72
C PHE A 56 -8.21 10.06 5.57
N ASP A 57 -7.11 9.97 4.82
CA ASP A 57 -6.87 10.71 3.59
C ASP A 57 -6.90 9.74 2.40
N PRO A 58 -8.04 9.61 1.70
CA PRO A 58 -8.22 8.56 0.70
C PRO A 58 -7.25 8.63 -0.48
N GLU A 59 -6.84 9.82 -0.93
CA GLU A 59 -5.87 9.95 -2.02
C GLU A 59 -4.46 9.55 -1.58
N LEU A 60 -4.03 10.02 -0.40
CA LEU A 60 -2.73 9.63 0.14
C LEU A 60 -2.69 8.14 0.50
N PHE A 61 -3.79 7.61 1.06
CA PHE A 61 -3.93 6.19 1.33
C PHE A 61 -3.82 5.36 0.05
N ARG A 62 -4.51 5.74 -1.02
CA ARG A 62 -4.43 5.07 -2.33
C ARG A 62 -2.99 5.00 -2.84
N LEU A 63 -2.27 6.11 -2.80
CA LEU A 63 -0.87 6.18 -3.24
C LEU A 63 0.02 5.26 -2.41
N ASN A 64 -0.12 5.30 -1.08
CA ASN A 64 0.64 4.44 -0.16
C ASN A 64 0.31 2.96 -0.33
N LEU A 65 -0.97 2.61 -0.52
CA LEU A 65 -1.44 1.24 -0.79
C LEU A 65 -0.79 0.67 -2.05
N ASN A 66 -0.82 1.44 -3.14
CA ASN A 66 -0.20 1.02 -4.39
C ASN A 66 1.29 0.79 -4.22
N GLN A 67 1.97 1.72 -3.55
CA GLN A 67 3.40 1.62 -3.30
C GLN A 67 3.73 0.41 -2.42
N PHE A 68 2.90 0.11 -1.41
CA PHE A 68 3.03 -1.08 -0.58
C PHE A 68 2.95 -2.36 -1.42
N LEU A 69 1.90 -2.52 -2.23
CA LEU A 69 1.69 -3.73 -3.04
C LEU A 69 2.80 -3.93 -4.09
N GLN A 70 3.28 -2.84 -4.69
CA GLN A 70 4.43 -2.88 -5.60
C GLN A 70 5.74 -3.23 -4.87
N THR A 71 5.98 -2.66 -3.68
CA THR A 71 7.20 -2.93 -2.90
C THR A 71 7.23 -4.36 -2.36
N ALA A 72 6.09 -4.92 -1.96
CA ALA A 72 5.97 -6.31 -1.53
C ALA A 72 6.47 -7.28 -2.60
N ARG A 73 6.16 -7.01 -3.88
CA ARG A 73 6.71 -7.76 -5.01
C ARG A 73 8.24 -7.68 -5.01
N THR A 74 8.80 -6.48 -4.93
CA THR A 74 10.26 -6.30 -5.00
C THR A 74 11.01 -7.15 -3.97
N VAL A 75 10.47 -7.35 -2.76
CA VAL A 75 11.05 -8.25 -1.75
C VAL A 75 11.20 -9.67 -2.29
N THR A 76 10.10 -10.29 -2.76
CA THR A 76 10.13 -11.67 -3.32
C THR A 76 11.00 -11.78 -4.56
N PHE A 77 11.03 -10.74 -5.41
CA PHE A 77 11.87 -10.73 -6.62
C PHE A 77 13.35 -10.72 -6.31
N ILE A 78 13.77 -9.96 -5.29
CA ILE A 78 15.17 -9.93 -4.88
C ILE A 78 15.58 -11.31 -4.33
N ILE A 79 14.73 -11.94 -3.52
CA ILE A 79 14.98 -13.29 -3.00
C ILE A 79 15.14 -14.28 -4.16
N GLN A 80 14.20 -14.29 -5.12
CA GLN A 80 14.26 -15.17 -6.29
C GLN A 80 15.49 -14.91 -7.16
N LYS A 81 15.90 -13.65 -7.33
CA LYS A 81 17.09 -13.28 -8.10
C LYS A 81 18.38 -13.80 -7.45
N ASN A 82 18.43 -13.82 -6.12
CA ASN A 82 19.58 -14.27 -5.35
C ASN A 82 19.47 -15.76 -4.94
N LYS A 83 18.59 -16.55 -5.55
CA LYS A 83 18.36 -17.96 -5.21
C LYS A 83 19.63 -18.82 -5.14
N ASN A 84 20.63 -18.56 -5.99
CA ASN A 84 21.89 -19.31 -6.02
C ASN A 84 22.77 -19.07 -4.79
N GLN A 85 22.54 -17.98 -4.05
CA GLN A 85 23.27 -17.63 -2.84
C GLN A 85 22.60 -18.21 -1.58
N ILE A 86 21.37 -18.71 -1.70
CA ILE A 86 20.58 -19.23 -0.58
C ILE A 86 20.70 -20.75 -0.57
N ILE A 87 21.25 -21.29 0.51
CA ILE A 87 21.42 -22.73 0.70
C ILE A 87 20.03 -23.37 0.87
N GLY A 88 19.73 -24.42 0.09
CA GLY A 88 18.44 -25.11 0.17
C GLY A 88 17.25 -24.30 -0.34
N TYR A 89 17.49 -23.29 -1.19
CA TYR A 89 16.46 -22.39 -1.72
C TYR A 89 15.21 -23.10 -2.23
N ASP A 90 15.36 -24.14 -3.05
CA ASP A 90 14.21 -24.80 -3.69
C ASP A 90 13.28 -25.45 -2.66
N ILE A 91 13.84 -26.07 -1.62
CA ILE A 91 13.09 -26.67 -0.51
C ILE A 91 12.41 -25.57 0.31
N TRP A 92 13.16 -24.53 0.68
CA TRP A 92 12.63 -23.40 1.43
C TRP A 92 11.50 -22.70 0.69
N TYR A 93 11.66 -22.43 -0.61
CA TYR A 93 10.70 -21.70 -1.43
C TYR A 93 9.40 -22.50 -1.61
N ASN A 94 9.51 -23.81 -1.83
CA ASN A 94 8.33 -24.69 -1.90
C ASN A 94 7.55 -24.65 -0.58
N ASN A 95 8.21 -24.86 0.56
CA ASN A 95 7.53 -24.98 1.85
C ASN A 95 7.01 -23.64 2.41
N ASN A 96 7.81 -22.57 2.29
CA ASN A 96 7.50 -21.29 2.93
C ASN A 96 6.73 -20.31 2.06
N VAL A 97 6.83 -20.43 0.73
CA VAL A 97 6.15 -19.53 -0.21
C VAL A 97 5.03 -20.26 -0.93
N ILE A 98 5.34 -21.34 -1.67
CA ILE A 98 4.35 -21.98 -2.53
C ILE A 98 3.25 -22.62 -1.68
N GLU A 99 3.60 -23.55 -0.79
CA GLU A 99 2.61 -24.30 0.00
C GLU A 99 1.78 -23.39 0.90
N LYS A 100 2.43 -22.44 1.59
CA LYS A 100 1.74 -21.51 2.50
C LYS A 100 0.84 -20.51 1.78
N TRP A 101 1.23 -20.00 0.60
CA TRP A 101 0.47 -18.94 -0.06
C TRP A 101 -0.44 -19.43 -1.18
N LYS A 102 -0.33 -20.69 -1.64
CA LYS A 102 -1.14 -21.24 -2.73
C LYS A 102 -2.64 -21.16 -2.46
N ASN A 103 -3.06 -21.44 -1.23
CA ASN A 103 -4.48 -21.44 -0.83
C ASN A 103 -4.87 -20.18 -0.05
N ASP A 104 -4.02 -19.15 -0.10
CA ASP A 104 -4.19 -17.96 0.70
C ASP A 104 -4.85 -16.84 -0.13
N PRO A 105 -6.13 -16.51 0.13
CA PRO A 105 -6.88 -15.57 -0.70
C PRO A 105 -6.28 -14.17 -0.68
N LEU A 106 -5.70 -13.73 0.44
CA LEU A 106 -5.09 -12.40 0.58
C LEU A 106 -3.76 -12.31 -0.17
N MET A 107 -2.95 -13.38 -0.17
CA MET A 107 -1.70 -13.38 -0.96
C MET A 107 -1.99 -13.48 -2.46
N ALA A 108 -3.00 -14.27 -2.85
CA ALA A 108 -3.49 -14.29 -4.22
C ALA A 108 -4.02 -12.92 -4.65
N TRP A 109 -4.81 -12.27 -3.80
CA TRP A 109 -5.30 -10.91 -4.01
C TRP A 109 -4.13 -9.92 -4.15
N ALA A 110 -3.18 -9.89 -3.24
CA ALA A 110 -2.01 -8.99 -3.30
C ALA A 110 -1.23 -9.14 -4.63
N LYS A 111 -1.04 -10.39 -5.08
CA LYS A 111 -0.40 -10.70 -6.37
C LYS A 111 -1.20 -10.15 -7.56
N ASN A 112 -2.53 -10.32 -7.55
CA ASN A 112 -3.42 -9.90 -8.63
C ASN A 112 -3.61 -8.37 -8.64
N SER A 113 -3.86 -7.77 -7.49
CA SER A 113 -3.99 -6.32 -7.30
C SER A 113 -2.77 -5.58 -7.82
N ARG A 114 -1.57 -6.11 -7.61
CA ARG A 114 -0.36 -5.54 -8.21
C ARG A 114 -0.37 -5.58 -9.74
N ASN A 115 -0.82 -6.68 -10.36
CA ASN A 115 -0.92 -6.73 -11.83
C ASN A 115 -1.90 -5.68 -12.35
N THR A 116 -3.01 -5.45 -11.63
CA THR A 116 -3.96 -4.38 -11.94
C THR A 116 -3.30 -3.02 -11.82
N ILE A 117 -2.64 -2.72 -10.69
CA ILE A 117 -1.91 -1.46 -10.47
C ILE A 117 -0.90 -1.17 -11.59
N GLU A 118 -0.12 -2.17 -11.99
CA GLU A 118 0.92 -2.03 -13.00
C GLU A 118 0.39 -1.84 -14.42
N LYS A 119 -0.79 -2.40 -14.74
CA LYS A 119 -1.28 -2.49 -16.13
C LYS A 119 -2.55 -1.71 -16.44
N GLN A 120 -3.36 -1.44 -15.42
CA GLN A 120 -4.71 -0.88 -15.55
C GLN A 120 -4.88 0.41 -14.73
N GLY A 121 -3.92 0.75 -13.87
CA GLY A 121 -4.01 1.89 -12.96
C GLY A 121 -4.57 1.48 -11.60
N ASP A 122 -5.18 2.42 -10.89
CA ASP A 122 -5.52 2.25 -9.48
C ASP A 122 -6.59 1.18 -9.21
N LEU A 123 -6.56 0.62 -7.99
CA LEU A 123 -7.62 -0.27 -7.51
C LEU A 123 -8.90 0.54 -7.25
N GLU A 124 -10.04 0.00 -7.69
CA GLU A 124 -11.34 0.52 -7.29
C GLU A 124 -11.58 0.19 -5.81
N MET A 125 -11.77 1.24 -5.02
CA MET A 125 -11.97 1.16 -3.57
C MET A 125 -13.30 1.77 -3.19
N TYR A 126 -13.97 1.11 -2.25
CA TYR A 126 -15.12 1.65 -1.56
C TYR A 126 -14.71 2.12 -0.17
N SER A 127 -15.02 3.38 0.11
CA SER A 127 -14.85 4.00 1.42
C SER A 127 -16.22 4.25 2.01
N GLU A 128 -16.52 3.54 3.09
CA GLU A 128 -17.62 3.86 3.97
C GLU A 128 -17.08 4.75 5.08
N ALA A 129 -17.65 5.95 5.25
CA ALA A 129 -17.24 6.87 6.29
C ALA A 129 -18.47 7.30 7.11
N LYS A 130 -18.34 7.19 8.43
CA LYS A 130 -19.37 7.50 9.41
C LYS A 130 -18.85 8.57 10.36
N ALA A 131 -19.65 9.60 10.61
CA ALA A 131 -19.39 10.57 11.66
C ALA A 131 -20.49 10.42 12.71
N THR A 132 -20.13 10.35 13.98
CA THR A 132 -21.09 10.33 15.08
C THR A 132 -20.82 11.52 15.99
N LEU A 133 -21.87 12.30 16.26
CA LEU A 133 -21.81 13.30 17.32
C LEU A 133 -22.11 12.64 18.66
N ILE A 134 -21.18 12.77 19.59
CA ILE A 134 -21.36 12.34 20.97
C ILE A 134 -21.54 13.59 21.82
N SER A 135 -22.74 13.80 22.35
CA SER A 135 -23.08 14.98 23.16
C SER A 135 -23.31 14.67 24.65
N SER A 136 -23.46 13.40 24.98
CA SER A 136 -23.71 12.89 26.33
C SER A 136 -23.04 11.54 26.48
N TYR A 137 -22.97 11.02 27.71
CA TYR A 137 -22.55 9.63 27.99
C TYR A 137 -23.62 8.60 27.62
N ILE A 138 -24.78 9.04 27.12
CA ILE A 138 -25.92 8.22 26.72
C ILE A 138 -25.92 8.10 25.19
N GLU A 139 -25.63 6.91 24.68
CA GLU A 139 -25.53 6.60 23.24
C GLU A 139 -26.81 6.92 22.46
N GLU A 140 -27.99 6.90 23.08
CA GLU A 140 -29.27 7.23 22.44
C GLU A 140 -29.36 8.69 21.98
N ASN A 141 -28.53 9.57 22.55
CA ASN A 141 -28.44 10.97 22.15
C ASN A 141 -27.39 11.20 21.04
N ASP A 142 -26.73 10.13 20.58
CA ASP A 142 -25.74 10.24 19.52
C ASP A 142 -26.41 10.44 18.17
N ILE A 143 -25.94 11.44 17.44
CA ILE A 143 -26.43 11.73 16.09
C ILE A 143 -25.48 11.11 15.09
N GLU A 144 -25.91 10.03 14.45
CA GLU A 144 -25.13 9.34 13.43
C GLU A 144 -25.32 9.94 12.04
N PHE A 145 -24.21 10.13 11.35
CA PHE A 145 -24.14 10.54 9.96
C PHE A 145 -23.43 9.45 9.16
N ILE A 146 -24.20 8.48 8.68
CA ILE A 146 -23.73 7.47 7.72
C ILE A 146 -23.82 8.09 6.34
N THR A 147 -22.73 8.04 5.57
CA THR A 147 -22.69 8.69 4.25
C THR A 147 -22.51 7.68 3.14
N ASN A 148 -23.48 7.62 2.23
CA ASN A 148 -23.47 6.70 1.11
C ASN A 148 -22.74 7.34 -0.09
N GLU A 149 -21.66 6.69 -0.51
CA GLU A 149 -20.97 6.76 -1.82
C GLU A 149 -20.28 8.07 -2.24
N SER A 150 -20.82 9.26 -1.97
CA SER A 150 -20.31 10.52 -2.53
C SER A 150 -19.00 11.04 -1.92
N MET A 151 -18.43 10.35 -0.93
CA MET A 151 -17.33 10.85 -0.10
C MET A 151 -16.04 10.04 -0.18
N LEU A 152 -15.91 9.14 -1.18
CA LEU A 152 -14.68 8.36 -1.42
C LEU A 152 -13.41 9.22 -1.33
N ASN A 153 -13.47 10.47 -1.80
CA ASN A 153 -12.34 11.38 -1.90
C ASN A 153 -12.29 12.45 -0.80
N ILE A 154 -13.15 12.37 0.22
CA ILE A 154 -13.21 13.37 1.28
C ILE A 154 -12.33 12.97 2.44
N GLY A 155 -11.29 13.77 2.70
CA GLY A 155 -10.46 13.65 3.89
C GLY A 155 -11.14 14.14 5.17
N ILE A 156 -10.56 13.80 6.31
CA ILE A 156 -11.13 14.05 7.66
C ILE A 156 -11.54 15.51 7.91
N LYS A 157 -10.76 16.49 7.44
CA LYS A 157 -11.05 17.92 7.65
C LYS A 157 -12.37 18.34 7.04
N LYS A 158 -12.69 17.84 5.84
CA LYS A 158 -13.93 18.18 5.15
C LYS A 158 -15.10 17.38 5.73
N LEU A 159 -14.86 16.17 6.22
CA LEU A 159 -15.83 15.36 6.96
C LEU A 159 -16.26 16.07 8.27
N VAL A 160 -15.29 16.57 9.05
CA VAL A 160 -15.54 17.37 10.27
C VAL A 160 -16.33 18.65 9.94
N ARG A 161 -15.95 19.39 8.88
CA ARG A 161 -16.70 20.59 8.47
C ARG A 161 -18.14 20.29 8.08
N LEU A 162 -18.39 19.15 7.43
CA LEU A 162 -19.74 18.74 7.05
C LEU A 162 -20.57 18.33 8.25
N ALA A 163 -19.96 17.63 9.21
CA ALA A 163 -20.59 17.35 10.50
C ALA A 163 -20.94 18.67 11.20
N GLN A 164 -19.99 19.59 11.38
CA GLN A 164 -20.23 20.91 11.99
C GLN A 164 -21.36 21.71 11.32
N LYS A 165 -21.50 21.66 9.99
CA LYS A 165 -22.60 22.33 9.29
C LYS A 165 -23.98 21.72 9.56
N LYS A 166 -24.04 20.42 9.84
CA LYS A 166 -25.29 19.72 10.16
C LYS A 166 -25.64 19.77 11.64
N LEU A 167 -24.69 20.18 12.48
CA LEU A 167 -24.86 20.22 13.94
C LEU A 167 -25.57 21.50 14.38
N PRO A 168 -26.52 21.41 15.32
CA PRO A 168 -27.07 22.59 15.96
C PRO A 168 -25.98 23.35 16.72
N SER A 169 -25.90 24.66 16.51
CA SER A 169 -24.85 25.53 17.05
C SER A 169 -24.72 25.50 18.58
N TYR A 170 -25.77 25.13 19.30
CA TYR A 170 -25.79 25.03 20.76
C TYR A 170 -25.15 23.74 21.32
N LEU A 171 -24.95 22.69 20.51
CA LEU A 171 -24.33 21.44 20.93
C LEU A 171 -22.81 21.41 20.66
N THR A 172 -22.29 22.37 19.90
CA THR A 172 -20.91 22.34 19.41
C THR A 172 -19.84 22.55 20.48
N GLU A 173 -20.16 23.20 21.60
CA GLU A 173 -19.18 23.52 22.66
C GLU A 173 -18.89 22.34 23.60
N SER A 174 -19.82 21.38 23.71
CA SER A 174 -19.73 20.24 24.64
C SER A 174 -19.76 18.87 23.95
N SER A 175 -19.68 18.83 22.61
CA SER A 175 -19.77 17.59 21.84
C SER A 175 -18.43 17.14 21.25
N ILE A 176 -18.28 15.83 21.11
CA ILE A 176 -17.14 15.17 20.48
C ILE A 176 -17.61 14.61 19.14
N ILE A 177 -16.82 14.82 18.08
CA ILE A 177 -17.06 14.20 16.77
C ILE A 177 -16.22 12.93 16.69
N LYS A 178 -16.88 11.77 16.71
CA LYS A 178 -16.27 10.47 16.39
C LYS A 178 -16.31 10.26 14.88
N SER A 179 -15.16 10.01 14.26
CA SER A 179 -15.06 9.72 12.83
C SER A 179 -14.58 8.28 12.63
N GLU A 180 -15.37 7.49 11.93
CA GLU A 180 -15.09 6.10 11.58
C GLU A 180 -14.98 5.98 10.06
N ARG A 181 -14.08 5.11 9.60
CA ARG A 181 -13.88 4.84 8.18
C ARG A 181 -13.59 3.35 8.00
N ARG A 182 -14.14 2.79 6.93
CA ARG A 182 -13.86 1.44 6.46
C ARG A 182 -13.55 1.50 4.97
N LEU A 183 -12.32 1.12 4.61
CA LEU A 183 -11.86 1.02 3.23
C LEU A 183 -11.83 -0.44 2.80
N VAL A 184 -12.51 -0.77 1.70
CA VAL A 184 -12.53 -2.11 1.10
C VAL A 184 -12.26 -2.02 -0.39
N ALA A 185 -11.57 -3.01 -0.97
CA ALA A 185 -11.44 -3.10 -2.43
C ALA A 185 -12.64 -3.83 -3.04
N ASN A 186 -13.00 -3.50 -4.28
CA ASN A 186 -14.06 -4.19 -5.03
C ASN A 186 -13.84 -5.72 -5.11
N THR A 187 -12.56 -6.11 -5.20
CA THR A 187 -12.04 -7.48 -5.32
C THR A 187 -11.77 -8.15 -3.97
N LEU A 188 -11.90 -7.42 -2.86
CA LEU A 188 -11.68 -7.91 -1.50
C LEU A 188 -12.65 -7.23 -0.53
N LYS A 189 -13.92 -7.62 -0.59
CA LYS A 189 -15.01 -7.00 0.18
C LYS A 189 -15.04 -7.45 1.65
N ASP A 190 -14.55 -8.65 1.91
CA ASP A 190 -14.60 -9.27 3.24
C ASP A 190 -13.53 -8.74 4.20
N TYR A 191 -12.50 -8.09 3.66
CA TYR A 191 -11.39 -7.55 4.45
C TYR A 191 -11.33 -6.05 4.32
N GLU A 192 -11.20 -5.39 5.47
CA GLU A 192 -10.75 -4.01 5.52
C GLU A 192 -9.29 -3.95 5.03
N LEU A 193 -8.98 -2.95 4.21
CA LEU A 193 -7.70 -2.86 3.50
C LEU A 193 -6.51 -2.77 4.44
N LEU A 194 -6.57 -1.94 5.48
CA LEU A 194 -5.45 -1.81 6.42
C LEU A 194 -5.17 -3.13 7.15
N HIS A 195 -6.22 -3.85 7.56
CA HIS A 195 -6.11 -5.18 8.14
C HIS A 195 -5.50 -6.19 7.16
N ALA A 196 -5.93 -6.18 5.89
CA ALA A 196 -5.36 -7.01 4.83
C ALA A 196 -3.86 -6.73 4.64
N LEU A 197 -3.44 -5.46 4.61
CA LEU A 197 -2.03 -5.08 4.46
C LEU A 197 -1.18 -5.55 5.63
N ALA A 198 -1.69 -5.45 6.86
CA ALA A 198 -0.99 -5.94 8.05
C ALA A 198 -0.77 -7.47 7.99
N ILE A 199 -1.77 -8.23 7.55
CA ILE A 199 -1.64 -9.68 7.37
C ILE A 199 -0.62 -10.02 6.27
N ILE A 200 -0.70 -9.32 5.13
CA ILE A 200 0.24 -9.51 4.01
C ILE A 200 1.67 -9.22 4.48
N TYR A 201 1.89 -8.10 5.20
CA TYR A 201 3.18 -7.78 5.77
C TYR A 201 3.67 -8.87 6.73
N GLY A 202 2.82 -9.33 7.65
CA GLY A 202 3.18 -10.40 8.60
C GLY A 202 3.61 -11.69 7.90
N ARG A 203 2.94 -12.06 6.80
CA ARG A 203 3.32 -13.23 5.99
C ARG A 203 4.63 -13.04 5.24
N MET A 204 4.84 -11.86 4.69
CA MET A 204 6.10 -11.48 4.06
C MET A 204 7.25 -11.51 5.07
N TYR A 205 7.03 -10.97 6.27
CA TYR A 205 7.99 -11.00 7.37
C TYR A 205 8.31 -12.43 7.80
N ASN A 206 7.30 -13.27 8.04
CA ASN A 206 7.49 -14.67 8.43
C ASN A 206 8.23 -15.49 7.37
N CYS A 207 7.96 -15.21 6.08
CA CYS A 207 8.69 -15.79 4.97
C CYS A 207 10.16 -15.37 5.00
N CYS A 208 10.42 -14.06 5.13
CA CYS A 208 11.77 -13.54 5.20
C CYS A 208 12.56 -14.00 6.42
N ASN A 209 11.90 -14.16 7.57
CA ASN A 209 12.52 -14.60 8.83
C ASN A 209 12.86 -16.10 8.84
N SER A 210 12.36 -16.89 7.88
CA SER A 210 12.69 -18.31 7.75
C SER A 210 13.80 -18.61 6.74
N LEU A 211 14.39 -17.57 6.13
CA LEU A 211 15.62 -17.62 5.32
C LEU A 211 16.86 -17.61 6.20
#